data_AF-F3ZTT2-F1
#
_entry.id   AF-F3ZTT2-F1
#
_cell.length_a   1.000
_cell.length_b   1.000
_cell.length_c   1.000
_cell.angle_alpha   90.00
_cell.angle_beta   90.00
_cell.angle_gamma   90.00
#
_symmetry.space_group_name_H-M   'P 1'
#
loop_
_entity.id
_entity.type
_entity.pdbx_description
1 polymer ?
#
loop_
_entity_poly.entity_id
_entity_poly.type
_entity_poly.pdbx_seq_one_letter_code
_entity_poly.pdbx_strand_id
1 'polypeptide(L)'
;MKARLITLIFVLFATTSFAQSTSEAPRQNISTDSTVVYRLFATRNTYNFIKLNTRNGQMSQIQWGTESKYRFETTLSDISLVTKEEEKNGRFFLYPTTNAYNFILLDQIDGRAWQVQWSIDEKDRMVLRIY
;
A
#
# COMPACT_ATOMS: atom_id res chain seq x y z
N MET A 1 41.31 31.21 10.40
CA MET A 1 40.75 29.91 10.85
C MET A 1 39.24 29.95 11.07
N LYS A 2 38.70 30.90 11.84
CA LYS A 2 37.25 30.98 12.13
C LYS A 2 36.35 31.07 10.89
N ALA A 3 36.69 31.90 9.90
CA ALA A 3 35.92 32.02 8.66
C ALA A 3 35.89 30.72 7.84
N ARG A 4 37.04 30.03 7.71
CA ARG A 4 37.12 28.74 7.00
C ARG A 4 36.31 27.63 7.68
N LEU A 5 36.25 27.66 9.01
CA LEU A 5 35.43 26.72 9.79
C LEU A 5 33.93 26.97 9.59
N ILE A 6 33.50 28.23 9.57
CA ILE A 6 32.09 28.60 9.31
C ILE A 6 31.67 28.20 7.89
N THR A 7 32.53 28.45 6.89
CA THR A 7 32.26 28.03 5.51
C THR A 7 32.13 26.51 5.40
N LEU A 8 32.97 25.75 6.11
CA LEU A 8 32.89 24.29 6.10
C LEU A 8 31.57 23.78 6.69
N ILE A 9 31.12 24.37 7.81
CA ILE A 9 29.84 24.03 8.45
C ILE A 9 28.66 24.33 7.50
N PHE A 10 28.69 25.47 6.82
CA PHE A 10 27.63 25.84 5.87
C PHE A 10 27.55 24.90 4.66
N VAL A 11 28.70 24.46 4.14
CA VAL A 11 28.78 23.47 3.05
C VAL A 11 28.24 22.10 3.51
N LEU A 12 28.62 21.63 4.71
CA LEU A 12 28.10 20.40 5.29
C LEU A 12 26.57 20.46 5.49
N PHE A 13 26.04 21.59 5.98
CA PHE A 13 24.59 21.79 6.14
C PHE A 13 23.84 21.82 4.79
N ALA A 14 24.42 22.42 3.76
CA ALA A 14 23.81 22.45 2.43
C ALA A 14 23.70 21.04 1.81
N THR A 15 24.68 20.15 2.07
CA THR A 15 24.64 18.78 1.54
C THR A 15 23.60 17.88 2.22
N THR A 16 23.23 18.14 3.48
CA THR A 16 22.21 17.33 4.19
C THR A 16 20.79 17.73 3.83
N SER A 17 20.54 18.98 3.38
CA SER A 17 19.20 19.41 2.95
C SER A 17 18.70 18.69 1.70
N PHE A 18 19.58 18.28 0.79
CA PHE A 18 19.20 17.55 -0.43
C PHE A 18 19.02 16.03 -0.22
N ALA A 19 19.37 15.50 0.94
CA ALA A 19 19.21 14.08 1.27
C ALA A 19 17.84 13.72 1.85
N GLN A 20 16.92 14.69 1.94
CA GLN A 20 15.56 14.43 2.41
C GLN A 20 14.83 13.58 1.36
N SER A 21 14.76 12.27 1.60
CA SER A 21 14.00 11.35 0.74
C SER A 21 12.55 11.82 0.69
N THR A 22 12.06 12.18 -0.49
CA THR A 22 10.64 12.46 -0.69
C THR A 22 9.88 11.18 -0.38
N SER A 23 8.94 11.22 0.57
CA SER A 23 8.18 10.05 0.96
C SER A 23 7.08 9.77 -0.09
N GLU A 24 7.45 9.46 -1.33
CA GLU A 24 6.46 9.18 -2.38
C GLU A 24 5.75 7.85 -2.13
N ALA A 25 4.46 7.79 -2.46
CA ALA A 25 3.71 6.53 -2.44
C ALA A 25 4.24 5.58 -3.55
N PRO A 26 4.21 4.26 -3.36
CA PRO A 26 4.65 3.31 -4.39
C PRO A 26 3.86 3.50 -5.68
N ARG A 27 4.57 3.63 -6.81
CA ARG A 27 3.97 3.75 -8.14
C ARG A 27 3.21 2.45 -8.46
N GLN A 28 1.95 2.59 -8.82
CA GLN A 28 1.08 1.46 -9.17
C GLN A 28 1.08 1.29 -10.70
N ASN A 29 1.44 0.10 -11.18
CA ASN A 29 1.25 -0.28 -12.58
C ASN A 29 0.05 -1.23 -12.67
N ILE A 30 -1.14 -0.63 -12.75
CA ILE A 30 -2.43 -1.32 -12.67
C ILE A 30 -3.23 -1.10 -13.94
N SER A 31 -3.93 -2.13 -14.40
CA SER A 31 -4.84 -2.06 -15.55
C SER A 31 -5.89 -0.95 -15.36
N THR A 32 -6.24 -0.22 -16.40
CA THR A 32 -7.32 0.78 -16.36
C THR A 32 -8.72 0.17 -16.43
N ASP A 33 -8.83 -1.14 -16.67
CA ASP A 33 -10.11 -1.85 -16.79
C ASP A 33 -10.85 -1.95 -15.45
N SER A 34 -11.85 -1.10 -15.23
CA SER A 34 -12.65 -1.09 -14.01
C SER A 34 -13.51 -2.34 -13.81
N THR A 35 -13.55 -3.30 -14.75
CA THR A 35 -14.41 -4.48 -14.67
C THR A 35 -13.69 -5.76 -14.22
N VAL A 36 -12.39 -5.68 -13.90
CA VAL A 36 -11.62 -6.84 -13.40
C VAL A 36 -12.02 -7.24 -11.99
N VAL A 37 -12.07 -8.55 -11.73
CA VAL A 37 -12.41 -9.12 -10.42
C VAL A 37 -11.27 -8.96 -9.40
N TYR A 38 -10.03 -9.09 -9.85
CA TYR A 38 -8.85 -9.00 -8.98
C TYR A 38 -7.89 -7.93 -9.46
N ARG A 39 -7.30 -7.19 -8.52
CA ARG A 39 -6.24 -6.21 -8.77
C ARG A 39 -5.09 -6.43 -7.82
N LEU A 40 -3.87 -6.21 -8.31
CA LEU A 40 -2.66 -6.33 -7.52
C LEU A 40 -2.06 -4.94 -7.30
N PHE A 41 -1.78 -4.59 -6.05
CA PHE A 41 -1.22 -3.30 -5.65
C PHE A 41 0.16 -3.50 -5.06
N ALA A 42 1.14 -2.75 -5.56
CA ALA A 42 2.51 -2.78 -5.09
C ALA A 42 2.62 -2.10 -3.73
N THR A 43 3.32 -2.74 -2.78
CA THR A 43 3.73 -2.10 -1.54
C THR A 43 5.08 -1.40 -1.72
N ARG A 44 5.57 -0.70 -0.69
CA ARG A 44 6.96 -0.20 -0.70
C ARG A 44 8.00 -1.31 -0.62
N ASN A 45 7.63 -2.48 -0.09
CA ASN A 45 8.48 -3.65 -0.14
C ASN A 45 8.30 -4.30 -1.52
N THR A 46 9.35 -4.30 -2.33
CA THR A 46 9.33 -4.78 -3.72
C THR A 46 8.92 -6.26 -3.87
N TYR A 47 9.01 -7.04 -2.79
CA TYR A 47 8.62 -8.45 -2.77
C TYR A 47 7.15 -8.67 -2.41
N ASN A 48 6.47 -7.64 -1.89
CA ASN A 48 5.13 -7.76 -1.34
C ASN A 48 4.09 -6.93 -2.10
N PHE A 49 2.96 -7.55 -2.34
CA PHE A 49 1.79 -6.96 -3.00
C PHE A 49 0.53 -7.27 -2.20
N ILE A 50 -0.50 -6.45 -2.40
CA ILE A 50 -1.86 -6.73 -1.94
C ILE A 50 -2.70 -7.12 -3.16
N LYS A 51 -3.27 -8.32 -3.14
CA LYS A 51 -4.28 -8.78 -4.10
C LYS A 51 -5.66 -8.45 -3.54
N LEU A 52 -6.40 -7.58 -4.20
CA LEU A 52 -7.75 -7.15 -3.84
C LEU A 52 -8.78 -7.85 -4.71
N ASN A 53 -9.82 -8.44 -4.10
CA ASN A 53 -11.08 -8.76 -4.78
C ASN A 53 -11.91 -7.47 -4.87
N THR A 54 -11.98 -6.91 -6.07
CA THR A 54 -12.61 -5.60 -6.32
C THR A 54 -14.12 -5.63 -6.11
N ARG A 55 -14.72 -6.82 -6.04
CA ARG A 55 -16.17 -6.97 -5.85
C ARG A 55 -16.62 -6.70 -4.42
N ASN A 56 -15.80 -7.12 -3.46
CA ASN A 56 -16.23 -7.28 -2.08
C ASN A 56 -15.23 -6.79 -1.02
N GLY A 57 -14.03 -6.38 -1.42
CA GLY A 57 -13.03 -5.82 -0.51
C GLY A 57 -12.16 -6.85 0.20
N GLN A 58 -12.35 -8.16 -0.04
CA GLN A 58 -11.46 -9.19 0.49
C GLN A 58 -10.07 -9.06 -0.12
N MET A 59 -9.04 -9.34 0.68
CA MET A 59 -7.66 -9.10 0.32
C MET A 59 -6.73 -10.22 0.79
N SER A 60 -5.73 -10.50 -0.04
CA SER A 60 -4.59 -11.35 0.33
C SER A 60 -3.28 -10.58 0.15
N GLN A 61 -2.29 -10.87 0.97
CA GLN A 61 -0.90 -10.49 0.71
C GLN A 61 -0.25 -11.54 -0.18
N ILE A 62 0.47 -11.08 -1.20
CA ILE A 62 1.27 -11.90 -2.12
C ILE A 62 2.74 -11.56 -1.89
N GLN A 63 3.57 -12.58 -1.63
CA GLN A 63 5.02 -12.44 -1.62
C GLN A 63 5.65 -13.30 -2.72
N TRP A 64 6.66 -12.75 -3.41
CA TRP A 64 7.41 -13.46 -4.45
C TRP A 64 8.91 -13.55 -4.14
N GLY A 65 9.56 -14.59 -4.65
CA GLY A 65 10.98 -14.88 -4.47
C GLY A 65 11.42 -16.13 -5.22
N THR A 66 12.73 -16.37 -5.27
CA THR A 66 13.30 -17.55 -5.96
C THR A 66 13.19 -18.82 -5.12
N GLU A 67 13.26 -18.69 -3.79
CA GLU A 67 13.06 -19.81 -2.85
C GLU A 67 11.58 -20.02 -2.51
N SER A 68 11.17 -21.27 -2.32
CA SER A 68 9.78 -21.63 -2.01
C SER A 68 9.24 -20.92 -0.76
N LYS A 69 10.08 -20.80 0.28
CA LYS A 69 9.71 -20.12 1.55
C LYS A 69 9.39 -18.63 1.40
N TYR A 70 9.80 -18.01 0.29
CA TYR A 70 9.53 -16.61 -0.03
C TYR A 70 8.47 -16.44 -1.12
N ARG A 71 7.75 -17.52 -1.48
CA ARG A 71 6.62 -17.48 -2.43
C ARG A 71 5.37 -17.99 -1.74
N PHE A 72 4.47 -17.08 -1.41
CA PHE A 72 3.22 -17.45 -0.76
C PHE A 72 2.14 -16.40 -0.98
N GLU A 73 0.92 -16.85 -0.74
CA GLU A 73 -0.26 -16.01 -0.57
C GLU A 73 -0.82 -16.25 0.83
N THR A 74 -1.15 -15.19 1.55
CA THR A 74 -1.76 -15.27 2.89
C THR A 74 -2.88 -14.25 3.02
N THR A 75 -3.93 -14.60 3.76
CA THR A 75 -5.10 -13.74 3.96
C THR A 75 -4.70 -12.44 4.66
N LEU A 76 -5.05 -11.31 4.06
CA LEU A 76 -4.99 -10.01 4.74
C LEU A 76 -6.34 -9.69 5.38
N SER A 77 -7.43 -9.92 4.65
CA SER A 77 -8.79 -9.83 5.15
C SER A 77 -9.70 -10.74 4.33
N ASP A 78 -10.40 -11.64 5.02
CA ASP A 78 -11.43 -12.52 4.48
C ASP A 78 -12.85 -11.96 4.70
N ILE A 79 -12.98 -10.78 5.30
CA ILE A 79 -14.26 -10.14 5.57
C ILE A 79 -14.76 -9.44 4.31
N SER A 80 -15.94 -9.84 3.83
CA SER A 80 -16.66 -9.09 2.80
C SER A 80 -17.20 -7.78 3.37
N LEU A 81 -16.98 -6.67 2.67
CA LEU A 81 -17.44 -5.34 3.09
C LEU A 81 -18.87 -5.00 2.58
N VAL A 82 -19.48 -5.92 1.85
CA VAL A 82 -20.77 -5.82 1.16
C VAL A 82 -21.49 -7.16 1.19
N THR A 83 -22.81 -7.16 0.94
CA THR A 83 -23.57 -8.40 0.74
C THR A 83 -23.30 -9.02 -0.63
N LYS A 84 -23.82 -10.23 -0.88
CA LYS A 84 -23.60 -10.92 -2.16
C LYS A 84 -24.27 -10.21 -3.33
N GLU A 85 -25.43 -9.63 -3.09
CA GLU A 85 -26.25 -8.88 -4.06
C GLU A 85 -25.62 -7.54 -4.44
N GLU A 86 -24.78 -7.02 -3.53
CA GLU A 86 -24.07 -5.76 -3.65
C GLU A 86 -22.68 -5.89 -4.30
N GLU A 87 -22.21 -7.12 -4.53
CA GLU A 87 -20.93 -7.36 -5.20
C GLU A 87 -20.94 -6.83 -6.63
N LYS A 88 -19.95 -6.02 -6.98
CA LYS A 88 -19.78 -5.49 -8.33
C LYS A 88 -18.31 -5.37 -8.69
N ASN A 89 -17.91 -5.90 -9.84
CA ASN A 89 -16.52 -5.78 -10.29
C ASN A 89 -16.11 -4.30 -10.33
N GLY A 90 -14.93 -4.01 -9.78
CA GLY A 90 -14.40 -2.65 -9.71
C GLY A 90 -14.93 -1.79 -8.58
N ARG A 91 -15.85 -2.29 -7.74
CA ARG A 91 -16.39 -1.52 -6.62
C ARG A 91 -15.30 -1.01 -5.68
N PHE A 92 -14.35 -1.87 -5.33
CA PHE A 92 -13.29 -1.55 -4.38
C PHE A 92 -11.96 -1.28 -5.06
N PHE A 93 -11.22 -0.31 -4.52
CA PHE A 93 -9.88 0.04 -5.01
C PHE A 93 -8.98 0.53 -3.89
N LEU A 94 -7.70 0.13 -3.93
CA LEU A 94 -6.68 0.52 -2.95
C LEU A 94 -5.84 1.69 -3.45
N TYR A 95 -5.69 2.69 -2.60
CA TYR A 95 -4.81 3.82 -2.81
C TYR A 95 -3.60 3.69 -1.88
N PRO A 96 -2.37 3.66 -2.41
CA PRO A 96 -1.18 3.60 -1.57
C PRO A 96 -0.98 4.91 -0.82
N THR A 97 -0.46 4.82 0.40
CA THR A 97 -0.04 6.00 1.17
C THR A 97 1.47 6.17 1.13
N THR A 98 1.95 7.26 1.74
CA THR A 98 3.38 7.47 1.99
C THR A 98 3.91 6.61 3.15
N ASN A 99 3.04 5.92 3.89
CA ASN A 99 3.43 4.93 4.88
C ASN A 99 3.57 3.55 4.21
N ALA A 100 4.68 2.85 4.46
CA ALA A 100 5.01 1.58 3.79
C ALA A 100 3.98 0.46 4.03
N TYR A 101 3.24 0.54 5.14
CA TYR A 101 2.35 -0.51 5.62
C TYR A 101 0.87 -0.19 5.39
N ASN A 102 0.53 1.04 5.00
CA ASN A 102 -0.85 1.52 4.99
C ASN A 102 -1.34 1.89 3.58
N PHE A 103 -2.59 1.52 3.31
CA PHE A 103 -3.37 1.87 2.14
C PHE A 103 -4.72 2.42 2.57
N ILE A 104 -5.38 3.16 1.67
CA ILE A 104 -6.79 3.53 1.80
C ILE A 104 -7.59 2.71 0.81
N LEU A 105 -8.52 1.89 1.30
CA LEU A 105 -9.50 1.20 0.48
C LEU A 105 -10.70 2.13 0.30
N LEU A 106 -11.12 2.35 -0.94
CA LEU A 106 -12.30 3.13 -1.29
C LEU A 106 -13.35 2.23 -1.93
N ASP A 107 -14.58 2.30 -1.41
CA ASP A 107 -15.77 1.87 -2.13
C ASP A 107 -16.12 2.97 -3.14
N GLN A 108 -15.89 2.69 -4.42
CA GLN A 108 -16.12 3.62 -5.52
C GLN A 108 -17.61 3.86 -5.82
N ILE A 109 -18.51 3.10 -5.21
CA ILE A 109 -19.96 3.23 -5.44
C ILE A 109 -20.57 4.17 -4.41
N ASP A 110 -20.31 3.94 -3.12
CA ASP A 110 -20.95 4.69 -2.02
C ASP A 110 -20.00 5.60 -1.23
N GLY A 111 -18.71 5.64 -1.58
CA GLY A 111 -17.73 6.57 -1.04
C GLY A 111 -17.17 6.19 0.33
N ARG A 112 -17.57 5.05 0.89
CA ARG A 112 -17.04 4.55 2.18
C ARG A 112 -15.55 4.22 2.03
N ALA A 113 -14.77 4.48 3.07
CA ALA A 113 -13.33 4.26 3.05
C ALA A 113 -12.82 3.51 4.29
N TRP A 114 -11.76 2.74 4.13
CA TRP A 114 -11.10 2.00 5.20
C TRP A 114 -9.60 2.22 5.17
N GLN A 115 -8.98 2.30 6.34
CA GLN A 115 -7.55 2.10 6.48
C GLN A 115 -7.26 0.61 6.36
N VAL A 116 -6.29 0.26 5.52
CA VAL A 116 -5.79 -1.10 5.35
C VAL A 116 -4.32 -1.12 5.74
N GLN A 117 -3.98 -1.90 6.77
CA GLN A 117 -2.60 -2.17 7.16
C GLN A 117 -2.22 -3.61 6.81
N TRP A 118 -1.11 -3.76 6.09
CA TRP A 118 -0.52 -5.07 5.83
C TRP A 118 0.74 -5.27 6.69
N SER A 119 1.02 -6.52 7.04
CA SER A 119 2.21 -6.91 7.80
C SER A 119 2.55 -8.36 7.50
N ILE A 120 3.84 -8.71 7.60
CA ILE A 120 4.29 -10.10 7.62
C ILE A 120 3.61 -10.84 8.79
N ASP A 121 3.56 -10.19 9.95
CA ASP A 121 2.92 -10.72 11.15
C ASP A 121 1.41 -10.55 11.08
N GLU A 122 0.68 -11.67 11.11
CA GLU A 122 -0.78 -11.71 10.95
C GLU A 122 -1.53 -10.82 11.96
N LYS A 123 -1.07 -10.81 13.22
CA LYS A 123 -1.66 -10.02 14.32
C LYS A 123 -1.64 -8.51 14.09
N ASP A 124 -0.77 -8.03 13.20
CA ASP A 124 -0.58 -6.61 12.91
C ASP A 124 -1.33 -6.18 11.63
N ARG A 125 -2.08 -7.09 11.00
CA ARG A 125 -2.93 -6.81 9.85
C ARG A 125 -4.26 -6.23 10.34
N MET A 126 -4.76 -5.22 9.64
CA MET A 126 -6.05 -4.62 9.99
C MET A 126 -6.75 -3.97 8.81
N VAL A 127 -8.08 -3.98 8.85
CA VAL A 127 -8.96 -3.23 7.96
C VAL A 127 -9.95 -2.46 8.84
N LEU A 128 -9.76 -1.15 8.96
CA LEU A 128 -10.52 -0.30 9.90
C LEU A 128 -11.34 0.72 9.13
N ARG A 129 -12.63 0.82 9.47
CA ARG A 129 -13.52 1.79 8.86
C ARG A 129 -13.15 3.23 9.25
N ILE A 130 -13.18 4.14 8.28
CA ILE A 130 -13.03 5.59 8.48
C ILE A 130 -14.45 6.22 8.49
N TYR A 131 -14.71 7.13 9.43
CA TYR A 131 -15.98 7.84 9.64
C TYR A 131 -15.79 9.35 9.54
#